data_AF-A0A3N0IW01-F1
#
_entry.id   AF-A0A3N0IW01-F1
#
_cell.length_a   1.000
_cell.length_b   1.000
_cell.length_c   1.000
_cell.angle_alpha   90.00
_cell.angle_beta   90.00
_cell.angle_gamma   90.00
#
_symmetry.space_group_name_H-M   'P 1'
#
loop_
_entity.id
_entity.type
_entity.pdbx_description
1 polymer ?
#
loop_
_entity_poly.entity_id
_entity_poly.type
_entity_poly.pdbx_seq_one_letter_code
_entity_poly.pdbx_strand_id
1 'polypeptide(L)'
;MSVQSREKIALAVFAALIVLSLCGLGWYLVAGHSWNVAASNIDDTFGSMDGYTAIVYAGTAALEEEADEAADAAKDAKNAKDADAAAKGAPETAPDGAEPSASTTPPVDPDEEAPAGSKKPATSSAGKGKLSNGTSSKDAKAPVTVDDAQKSYEDKKATVFSLDTVNIEQYREGTILKKGDHRFGVFSVTGPMTPYALKKQVEYFELHKVDFIVAVTADKAYVEGASGIDIVISTQDEDLFVMGETIDGTFYVDAPEIGKVGTILISPSNVVSAKVIEEL
;
A
#
# COMPACT_ATOMS: atom_id res chain seq x y z
N MET A 1 -14.51 -67.94 3.36
CA MET A 1 -13.29 -67.10 3.32
C MET A 1 -12.37 -67.49 4.49
N SER A 2 -11.09 -67.74 4.23
CA SER A 2 -10.06 -67.99 5.25
C SER A 2 -9.77 -66.73 6.10
N VAL A 3 -9.05 -66.88 7.22
CA VAL A 3 -8.67 -65.75 8.09
C VAL A 3 -7.76 -64.76 7.35
N GLN A 4 -6.69 -65.26 6.72
CA GLN A 4 -5.77 -64.48 5.88
C GLN A 4 -6.47 -63.67 4.77
N SER A 5 -7.59 -64.16 4.25
CA SER A 5 -8.38 -63.42 3.25
C SER A 5 -9.12 -62.22 3.84
N ARG A 6 -9.53 -62.29 5.11
CA ARG A 6 -10.20 -61.18 5.82
C ARG A 6 -9.19 -60.15 6.31
N GLU A 7 -8.06 -60.64 6.79
CA GLU A 7 -6.90 -59.84 7.22
C GLU A 7 -6.38 -58.95 6.07
N LYS A 8 -6.19 -59.51 4.88
CA LYS A 8 -5.81 -58.73 3.68
C LYS A 8 -6.86 -57.69 3.28
N ILE A 9 -8.16 -58.01 3.38
CA ILE A 9 -9.24 -57.05 3.11
C ILE A 9 -9.25 -55.94 4.17
N ALA A 10 -9.10 -56.27 5.45
CA ALA A 10 -9.05 -55.29 6.54
C ALA A 10 -7.86 -54.34 6.39
N LEU A 11 -6.67 -54.85 6.02
CA LEU A 11 -5.48 -54.04 5.79
C LEU A 11 -5.62 -53.13 4.57
N ALA A 12 -6.26 -53.61 3.49
CA ALA A 12 -6.58 -52.78 2.32
C ALA A 12 -7.61 -51.67 2.65
N VAL A 13 -8.65 -51.97 3.42
CA VAL A 13 -9.63 -50.98 3.90
C VAL A 13 -8.99 -49.96 4.83
N PHE A 14 -8.11 -50.40 5.74
CA PHE A 14 -7.39 -49.50 6.65
C PHE A 14 -6.45 -48.55 5.89
N ALA A 15 -5.72 -49.06 4.89
CA ALA A 15 -4.90 -48.22 4.02
C ALA A 15 -5.75 -47.21 3.22
N ALA A 16 -6.90 -47.62 2.68
CA ALA A 16 -7.82 -46.73 1.98
C ALA A 16 -8.41 -45.64 2.90
N LEU A 17 -8.72 -45.97 4.16
CA LEU A 17 -9.17 -45.00 5.17
C LEU A 17 -8.07 -44.00 5.54
N ILE A 18 -6.81 -44.43 5.65
CA ILE A 18 -5.68 -43.52 5.86
C ILE A 18 -5.53 -42.56 4.67
N VAL A 19 -5.59 -43.06 3.43
CA VAL A 19 -5.50 -42.21 2.23
C VAL A 19 -6.65 -41.21 2.18
N LEU A 20 -7.89 -41.64 2.42
CA LEU A 20 -9.05 -40.74 2.51
C LEU A 20 -8.90 -39.69 3.62
N SER A 21 -8.37 -40.07 4.78
CA SER A 21 -8.12 -39.15 5.89
C SER A 21 -7.03 -38.13 5.56
N LEU A 22 -5.97 -38.53 4.85
CA LEU A 22 -4.90 -37.63 4.42
C LEU A 22 -5.36 -36.68 3.30
N CYS A 23 -6.14 -37.17 2.33
CA CYS A 23 -6.77 -36.32 1.32
C CYS A 23 -7.76 -35.32 1.94
N GLY A 24 -8.59 -35.76 2.89
CA GLY A 24 -9.52 -34.90 3.61
C GLY A 24 -8.81 -33.85 4.47
N LEU A 25 -7.72 -34.22 5.15
CA LEU A 25 -6.90 -33.29 5.92
C LEU A 25 -6.17 -32.29 5.02
N GLY A 26 -5.59 -32.74 3.90
CA GLY A 26 -4.97 -31.86 2.92
C GLY A 26 -5.96 -30.86 2.32
N TRP A 27 -7.17 -31.30 1.97
CA TRP A 27 -8.24 -30.42 1.51
C TRP A 27 -8.68 -29.43 2.59
N TYR A 28 -8.79 -29.87 3.85
CA TYR A 28 -9.12 -29.00 4.99
C TYR A 28 -8.04 -27.92 5.23
N LEU A 29 -6.76 -28.25 5.07
CA LEU A 29 -5.67 -27.26 5.22
C LEU A 29 -5.69 -26.24 4.07
N VAL A 30 -5.89 -26.67 2.83
CA VAL A 30 -6.00 -25.76 1.67
C VAL A 30 -7.23 -24.86 1.76
N ALA A 31 -8.39 -25.41 2.18
CA ALA A 31 -9.62 -24.63 2.39
C ALA A 31 -9.64 -23.84 3.72
N GLY A 32 -8.70 -24.10 4.64
CA GLY A 32 -8.63 -23.44 5.94
C GLY A 32 -8.25 -21.96 5.83
N HIS A 33 -7.37 -21.62 4.88
CA HIS A 33 -7.00 -20.23 4.59
C HIS A 33 -8.21 -19.41 4.13
N SER A 34 -9.02 -19.92 3.19
CA SER A 34 -10.20 -19.21 2.70
C SER A 34 -11.32 -19.15 3.75
N TRP A 35 -11.43 -20.13 4.67
CA TRP A 35 -12.29 -20.00 5.85
C TRP A 35 -11.85 -18.81 6.72
N ASN A 36 -10.56 -18.69 7.04
CA ASN A 36 -10.10 -17.61 7.93
C ASN A 36 -10.27 -16.21 7.31
N VAL A 37 -10.07 -16.07 5.99
CA VAL A 37 -10.39 -14.81 5.27
C VAL A 37 -11.91 -14.54 5.25
N ALA A 38 -12.74 -15.56 5.08
CA ALA A 38 -14.20 -15.42 5.17
C ALA A 38 -14.66 -15.04 6.59
N ALA A 39 -14.02 -15.55 7.63
CA ALA A 39 -14.26 -15.16 9.02
C ALA A 39 -13.89 -13.68 9.25
N SER A 40 -12.73 -13.22 8.78
CA SER A 40 -12.32 -11.81 8.87
C SER A 40 -13.28 -10.86 8.15
N ASN A 41 -13.85 -11.28 7.01
CA ASN A 41 -14.90 -10.53 6.31
C ASN A 41 -16.24 -10.48 7.07
N ILE A 42 -16.60 -11.55 7.79
CA ILE A 42 -17.79 -11.58 8.64
C ILE A 42 -17.61 -10.70 9.87
N ASP A 43 -16.45 -10.76 10.53
CA ASP A 43 -16.12 -9.93 11.70
C ASP A 43 -16.07 -8.44 11.35
N ASP A 44 -15.52 -8.07 10.19
CA ASP A 44 -15.58 -6.69 9.70
C ASP A 44 -17.02 -6.23 9.40
N THR A 45 -17.83 -7.09 8.77
CA THR A 45 -19.18 -6.67 8.33
C THR A 45 -20.20 -6.64 9.47
N PHE A 46 -20.04 -7.46 10.52
CA PHE A 46 -21.06 -7.66 11.56
C PHE A 46 -20.54 -7.80 13.00
N GLY A 47 -19.22 -7.83 13.22
CA GLY A 47 -18.60 -8.21 14.50
C GLY A 47 -17.96 -7.05 15.29
N SER A 48 -17.33 -7.43 16.41
CA SER A 48 -16.31 -6.60 17.05
C SER A 48 -14.95 -7.06 16.54
N MET A 49 -14.08 -6.11 16.23
CA MET A 49 -12.75 -6.33 15.67
C MET A 49 -11.65 -6.21 16.74
N ASP A 50 -11.99 -6.51 18.00
CA ASP A 50 -11.04 -6.58 19.11
C ASP A 50 -9.85 -7.50 18.74
N GLY A 51 -8.63 -6.96 18.83
CA GLY A 51 -7.40 -7.68 18.50
C GLY A 51 -7.03 -7.73 17.02
N TYR A 52 -7.91 -7.33 16.09
CA TYR A 52 -7.52 -7.09 14.70
C TYR A 52 -6.66 -5.82 14.60
N THR A 53 -5.77 -5.79 13.61
CA THR A 53 -5.09 -4.56 13.17
C THR A 53 -5.58 -4.17 11.78
N ALA A 54 -6.01 -2.93 11.60
CA ALA A 54 -6.43 -2.36 10.33
C ALA A 54 -5.40 -1.32 9.85
N ILE A 55 -4.94 -1.49 8.61
CA ILE A 55 -4.06 -0.57 7.89
C ILE A 55 -4.91 0.11 6.82
N VAL A 56 -5.21 1.39 6.96
CA VAL A 56 -6.02 2.16 6.00
C VAL A 56 -5.16 3.07 5.13
N TYR A 57 -5.48 3.23 3.85
CA TYR A 57 -4.69 4.03 2.92
C TYR A 57 -5.55 4.60 1.79
N ALA A 58 -5.10 5.73 1.23
CA ALA A 58 -5.83 6.38 0.13
C ALA A 58 -5.73 5.55 -1.16
N GLY A 59 -6.81 5.53 -1.94
CA GLY A 59 -6.73 5.09 -3.33
C GLY A 59 -5.84 6.03 -4.16
N THR A 60 -5.03 5.43 -5.04
CA THR A 60 -4.07 6.14 -5.91
C THR A 60 -4.13 5.70 -7.37
N ALA A 61 -4.86 4.62 -7.70
CA ALA A 61 -5.11 4.26 -9.08
C ALA A 61 -5.95 5.35 -9.78
N ALA A 62 -5.66 5.59 -11.06
CA ALA A 62 -6.46 6.50 -11.88
C ALA A 62 -7.87 5.94 -12.08
N LEU A 63 -8.86 6.83 -12.27
CA LEU A 63 -10.17 6.44 -12.76
C LEU A 63 -10.03 5.96 -14.22
N GLU A 64 -10.81 4.95 -14.63
CA GLU A 64 -10.71 4.34 -15.98
C GLU A 64 -10.75 5.39 -17.12
N GLU A 65 -11.59 6.43 -16.98
CA GLU A 65 -11.70 7.53 -17.96
C GLU A 65 -10.40 8.36 -18.09
N GLU A 66 -9.65 8.57 -17.00
CA GLU A 66 -8.36 9.29 -17.01
C GLU A 66 -7.20 8.37 -17.46
N ALA A 67 -7.31 7.07 -17.20
CA ALA A 67 -6.32 6.08 -17.63
C ALA A 67 -6.28 5.92 -19.15
N ASP A 68 -7.44 5.92 -19.83
CA ASP A 68 -7.52 5.89 -21.29
C ASP A 68 -6.95 7.17 -21.93
N GLU A 69 -7.28 8.37 -21.40
CA GLU A 69 -6.72 9.63 -21.91
C GLU A 69 -5.19 9.70 -21.71
N ALA A 70 -4.67 9.25 -20.56
CA ALA A 70 -3.24 9.15 -20.31
C ALA A 70 -2.56 8.12 -21.25
N ALA A 71 -3.22 7.00 -21.53
CA ALA A 71 -2.72 5.96 -22.42
C ALA A 71 -2.68 6.42 -23.89
N ASP A 72 -3.67 7.16 -24.39
CA ASP A 72 -3.61 7.75 -25.74
C ASP A 72 -2.59 8.90 -25.83
N ALA A 73 -2.48 9.77 -24.81
CA ALA A 73 -1.43 10.78 -24.76
C ALA A 73 -0.02 10.15 -24.81
N ALA A 74 0.18 9.00 -24.15
CA ALA A 74 1.44 8.24 -24.21
C ALA A 74 1.70 7.56 -25.57
N LYS A 75 0.65 7.23 -26.35
CA LYS A 75 0.76 6.72 -27.72
C LYS A 75 1.14 7.83 -28.70
N ASP A 76 0.50 9.00 -28.62
CA ASP A 76 0.86 10.16 -29.45
C ASP A 76 2.28 10.65 -29.15
N ALA A 77 2.71 10.66 -27.88
CA ALA A 77 4.08 11.00 -27.50
C ALA A 77 5.14 10.04 -28.06
N LYS A 78 4.79 8.77 -28.32
CA LYS A 78 5.66 7.82 -29.04
C LYS A 78 5.64 8.09 -30.56
N ASN A 79 4.46 8.27 -31.14
CA ASN A 79 4.27 8.51 -32.58
C ASN A 79 4.99 9.80 -33.06
N ALA A 80 5.11 10.80 -32.19
CA ALA A 80 5.86 12.04 -32.46
C ALA A 80 7.40 11.88 -32.52
N LYS A 81 7.97 10.73 -32.11
CA LYS A 81 9.43 10.59 -31.89
C LYS A 81 10.20 9.90 -33.02
N ASP A 82 9.52 9.24 -33.95
CA ASP A 82 10.11 8.60 -35.14
C ASP A 82 10.11 9.51 -36.39
N ALA A 83 9.83 10.80 -36.23
CA ALA A 83 9.61 11.75 -37.34
C ALA A 83 10.83 12.63 -37.73
N ASP A 84 11.89 12.70 -36.91
CA ASP A 84 13.11 13.49 -37.22
C ASP A 84 14.39 12.65 -37.09
N ALA A 85 14.84 12.08 -38.21
CA ALA A 85 16.01 11.20 -38.26
C ALA A 85 16.75 11.20 -39.63
N ALA A 86 16.84 12.34 -40.34
CA ALA A 86 17.36 12.34 -41.72
C ALA A 86 18.07 13.62 -42.26
N ALA A 87 19.07 14.20 -41.57
CA ALA A 87 20.14 14.97 -42.24
C ALA A 87 21.44 15.08 -41.41
N LYS A 88 22.61 14.91 -42.05
CA LYS A 88 23.95 14.94 -41.40
C LYS A 88 24.56 16.35 -41.31
N GLY A 89 25.40 16.59 -40.30
CA GLY A 89 26.39 17.68 -40.33
C GLY A 89 27.26 17.83 -39.08
N ALA A 90 28.52 17.39 -39.14
CA ALA A 90 29.59 17.66 -38.17
C ALA A 90 30.78 18.32 -38.94
N PRO A 91 31.71 19.11 -38.33
CA PRO A 91 32.50 18.68 -37.16
C PRO A 91 32.87 19.75 -36.09
N GLU A 92 33.47 19.22 -35.01
CA GLU A 92 34.40 19.78 -34.01
C GLU A 92 34.75 21.28 -33.97
N THR A 93 34.77 21.85 -32.75
CA THR A 93 36.02 22.36 -32.12
C THR A 93 35.84 22.61 -30.61
N ALA A 94 36.91 22.44 -29.83
CA ALA A 94 37.07 22.91 -28.45
C ALA A 94 38.27 23.89 -28.40
N PRO A 95 38.48 24.69 -27.31
CA PRO A 95 39.21 24.18 -26.15
C PRO A 95 38.82 24.80 -24.77
N ASP A 96 39.61 24.48 -23.74
CA ASP A 96 39.95 25.16 -22.46
C ASP A 96 39.33 26.56 -22.14
N GLY A 97 39.09 26.93 -20.88
CA GLY A 97 39.42 26.29 -19.60
C GLY A 97 39.62 27.32 -18.46
N ALA A 98 40.09 26.88 -17.29
CA ALA A 98 40.50 27.65 -16.10
C ALA A 98 39.43 28.35 -15.22
N GLU A 99 39.17 27.76 -14.04
CA GLU A 99 39.11 28.53 -12.78
C GLU A 99 40.56 28.93 -12.34
N PRO A 100 40.81 29.92 -11.45
CA PRO A 100 40.62 29.70 -9.99
C PRO A 100 40.37 30.94 -9.10
N SER A 101 39.80 30.69 -7.89
CA SER A 101 40.07 31.41 -6.61
C SER A 101 39.69 32.91 -6.45
N ALA A 102 39.51 33.46 -5.23
CA ALA A 102 39.13 32.94 -3.89
C ALA A 102 38.91 34.10 -2.89
N SER A 103 38.07 33.89 -1.85
CA SER A 103 37.97 34.68 -0.59
C SER A 103 37.52 36.16 -0.71
N THR A 104 36.88 36.84 0.25
CA THR A 104 37.01 36.86 1.73
C THR A 104 35.72 37.30 2.47
N THR A 105 35.65 37.05 3.79
CA THR A 105 34.70 37.58 4.80
C THR A 105 35.41 37.65 6.17
N PRO A 106 34.82 38.16 7.29
CA PRO A 106 33.91 39.31 7.54
C PRO A 106 34.62 40.41 8.40
N PRO A 107 33.93 41.43 8.98
CA PRO A 107 33.29 41.37 10.34
C PRO A 107 31.85 41.99 10.39
N VAL A 108 30.87 41.62 11.22
CA VAL A 108 30.70 41.51 12.71
C VAL A 108 30.25 42.83 13.42
N ASP A 109 28.91 42.97 13.60
CA ASP A 109 28.11 43.39 14.79
C ASP A 109 28.35 44.75 15.51
N PRO A 110 27.50 45.24 16.48
CA PRO A 110 26.31 44.65 17.13
C PRO A 110 25.07 45.58 17.40
N ASP A 111 24.03 45.04 18.08
CA ASP A 111 22.95 45.65 18.93
C ASP A 111 21.98 46.72 18.31
N GLU A 112 20.75 47.01 18.79
CA GLU A 112 19.78 46.57 19.85
C GLU A 112 18.35 46.95 19.33
N GLU A 113 17.14 46.61 19.82
CA GLU A 113 16.53 45.80 20.90
C GLU A 113 15.14 45.30 20.39
N ALA A 114 14.30 44.68 21.22
CA ALA A 114 12.86 44.45 20.99
C ALA A 114 12.01 45.60 21.66
N PRO A 115 10.77 45.49 22.23
CA PRO A 115 9.87 44.34 22.48
C PRO A 115 8.42 44.49 21.92
N ALA A 116 7.53 43.58 22.34
CA ALA A 116 6.20 43.31 21.75
C ALA A 116 5.02 44.20 22.24
N GLY A 117 3.88 44.13 21.53
CA GLY A 117 2.61 44.75 21.95
C GLY A 117 1.34 44.20 21.29
N SER A 118 0.50 43.49 22.05
CA SER A 118 -0.74 42.84 21.57
C SER A 118 -1.96 43.78 21.57
N LYS A 119 -2.89 43.64 20.59
CA LYS A 119 -4.32 44.04 20.74
C LYS A 119 -5.27 43.55 19.61
N LYS A 120 -6.30 42.80 20.00
CA LYS A 120 -7.70 42.89 19.50
C LYS A 120 -8.47 43.85 20.46
N PRO A 121 -9.71 44.33 20.22
CA PRO A 121 -10.78 43.83 19.34
C PRO A 121 -11.11 44.83 18.18
N ALA A 122 -12.06 44.61 17.27
CA ALA A 122 -13.51 44.73 17.49
C ALA A 122 -14.37 44.08 16.37
N THR A 123 -15.68 44.04 16.59
CA THR A 123 -16.71 43.52 15.66
C THR A 123 -17.37 44.62 14.82
N SER A 124 -17.70 44.32 13.56
CA SER A 124 -18.75 44.99 12.79
C SER A 124 -19.50 43.95 11.93
N SER A 125 -20.66 44.31 11.37
CA SER A 125 -21.62 43.35 10.80
C SER A 125 -22.24 43.83 9.49
N ALA A 126 -23.01 42.92 8.87
CA ALA A 126 -23.86 43.08 7.68
C ALA A 126 -23.18 43.15 6.30
N GLY A 127 -23.53 42.18 5.46
CA GLY A 127 -23.26 42.13 4.01
C GLY A 127 -24.04 40.97 3.39
N LYS A 128 -25.11 41.24 2.63
CA LYS A 128 -25.95 40.20 2.01
C LYS A 128 -25.30 39.63 0.75
N GLY A 129 -25.34 38.30 0.58
CA GLY A 129 -24.72 37.64 -0.59
C GLY A 129 -25.26 36.25 -0.93
N LYS A 130 -26.56 35.95 -0.74
CA LYS A 130 -27.13 34.65 -1.13
C LYS A 130 -27.29 34.55 -2.66
N LEU A 131 -26.22 34.15 -3.35
CA LEU A 131 -26.28 33.65 -4.73
C LEU A 131 -26.36 32.12 -4.68
N SER A 132 -27.59 31.61 -4.53
CA SER A 132 -27.85 30.18 -4.69
C SER A 132 -27.93 29.82 -6.18
N ASN A 133 -26.78 29.47 -6.77
CA ASN A 133 -26.73 28.90 -8.11
C ASN A 133 -27.15 27.42 -8.05
N GLY A 134 -28.42 27.14 -8.39
CA GLY A 134 -28.95 25.79 -8.39
C GLY A 134 -28.53 25.01 -9.63
N THR A 135 -27.41 24.29 -9.56
CA THR A 135 -26.97 23.34 -10.59
C THR A 135 -27.14 21.92 -10.06
N SER A 136 -28.36 21.38 -10.18
CA SER A 136 -28.61 19.96 -9.96
C SER A 136 -27.93 19.16 -11.08
N SER A 137 -26.87 18.43 -10.77
CA SER A 137 -26.09 17.69 -11.77
C SER A 137 -25.44 16.45 -11.18
N LYS A 138 -26.26 15.38 -11.11
CA LYS A 138 -25.95 14.02 -10.63
C LYS A 138 -25.57 13.91 -9.15
N ASP A 139 -25.96 12.79 -8.55
CA ASP A 139 -25.60 12.40 -7.19
C ASP A 139 -24.15 11.88 -7.15
N ALA A 140 -23.19 12.80 -7.27
CA ALA A 140 -21.80 12.52 -6.95
C ALA A 140 -21.72 12.21 -5.44
N LYS A 141 -21.60 10.91 -5.10
CA LYS A 141 -21.42 10.46 -3.72
C LYS A 141 -20.18 11.13 -3.13
N ALA A 142 -20.25 11.57 -1.87
CA ALA A 142 -19.08 12.11 -1.20
C ALA A 142 -17.98 11.02 -1.12
N PRO A 143 -16.73 11.32 -1.50
CA PRO A 143 -15.64 10.35 -1.46
C PRO A 143 -15.36 9.95 0.00
N VAL A 144 -15.03 8.68 0.21
CA VAL A 144 -14.68 8.18 1.56
C VAL A 144 -13.29 8.70 1.92
N THR A 145 -13.14 9.28 3.10
CA THR A 145 -11.83 9.72 3.59
C THR A 145 -11.15 8.64 4.42
N VAL A 146 -9.81 8.61 4.40
CA VAL A 146 -9.00 7.71 5.24
C VAL A 146 -9.33 7.92 6.73
N ASP A 147 -9.59 9.16 7.14
CA ASP A 147 -10.01 9.49 8.50
C ASP A 147 -11.37 8.86 8.87
N ASP A 148 -12.32 8.75 7.94
CA ASP A 148 -13.65 8.17 8.21
C ASP A 148 -13.60 6.64 8.22
N ALA A 149 -12.80 6.05 7.33
CA ALA A 149 -12.47 4.63 7.38
C ALA A 149 -11.75 4.27 8.70
N GLN A 150 -10.80 5.09 9.15
CA GLN A 150 -10.11 4.90 10.42
C GLN A 150 -11.09 4.89 11.60
N LYS A 151 -11.98 5.89 11.69
CA LYS A 151 -13.03 5.95 12.73
C LYS A 151 -13.92 4.70 12.72
N SER A 152 -14.35 4.25 11.53
CA SER A 152 -15.18 3.04 11.36
C SER A 152 -14.53 1.79 11.98
N TYR A 153 -13.21 1.62 11.84
CA TYR A 153 -12.49 0.51 12.46
C TYR A 153 -12.19 0.73 13.97
N GLU A 154 -11.92 1.96 14.41
CA GLU A 154 -11.74 2.29 15.85
C GLU A 154 -13.05 2.10 16.65
N ASP A 155 -14.20 2.44 16.06
CA ASP A 155 -15.52 2.17 16.63
C ASP A 155 -15.79 0.66 16.73
N LYS A 156 -15.33 -0.14 15.77
CA LYS A 156 -15.31 -1.61 15.83
C LYS A 156 -14.23 -2.20 16.76
N LYS A 157 -13.43 -1.38 17.47
CA LYS A 157 -12.37 -1.80 18.41
C LYS A 157 -11.12 -2.44 17.78
N ALA A 158 -10.92 -2.29 16.47
CA ALA A 158 -9.64 -2.64 15.85
C ALA A 158 -8.52 -1.68 16.33
N THR A 159 -7.28 -2.16 16.30
CA THR A 159 -6.10 -1.29 16.32
C THR A 159 -5.90 -0.69 14.94
N VAL A 160 -5.90 0.64 14.79
CA VAL A 160 -5.86 1.27 13.46
C VAL A 160 -4.62 2.14 13.23
N PHE A 161 -4.16 2.18 11.98
CA PHE A 161 -3.26 3.22 11.50
C PHE A 161 -3.40 3.46 10.00
N SER A 162 -3.10 4.70 9.59
CA SER A 162 -3.02 5.09 8.20
C SER A 162 -1.61 4.89 7.62
N LEU A 163 -1.55 4.56 6.32
CA LEU A 163 -0.36 4.67 5.49
C LEU A 163 -0.59 5.70 4.38
N ASP A 164 0.45 6.47 4.10
CA ASP A 164 0.44 7.47 3.03
C ASP A 164 0.92 6.84 1.72
N THR A 165 -0.03 6.35 0.92
CA THR A 165 0.19 5.85 -0.44
C THR A 165 0.43 6.96 -1.46
N VAL A 166 0.20 8.23 -1.11
CA VAL A 166 0.40 9.38 -2.03
C VAL A 166 1.85 9.88 -1.95
N ASN A 167 2.43 9.93 -0.76
CA ASN A 167 3.80 10.37 -0.50
C ASN A 167 4.70 9.21 -0.02
N ILE A 168 4.78 8.14 -0.82
CA ILE A 168 5.53 6.91 -0.46
C ILE A 168 7.02 7.18 -0.18
N GLU A 169 7.58 8.27 -0.70
CA GLU A 169 8.96 8.72 -0.46
C GLU A 169 9.33 8.83 1.02
N GLN A 170 8.37 9.15 1.91
CA GLN A 170 8.64 9.24 3.35
C GLN A 170 9.03 7.90 4.00
N TYR A 171 8.79 6.77 3.32
CA TYR A 171 9.19 5.43 3.77
C TYR A 171 10.50 4.94 3.12
N ARG A 172 11.21 5.76 2.34
CA ARG A 172 12.40 5.35 1.55
C ARG A 172 13.53 4.73 2.40
N GLU A 173 13.73 5.19 3.63
CA GLU A 173 14.74 4.66 4.56
C GLU A 173 14.21 3.48 5.41
N GLY A 174 12.89 3.27 5.44
CA GLY A 174 12.20 2.38 6.35
C GLY A 174 11.77 3.06 7.66
N THR A 175 10.54 2.81 8.09
CA THR A 175 9.93 3.31 9.33
C THR A 175 9.38 2.14 10.13
N ILE A 176 9.62 2.12 11.45
CA ILE A 176 9.05 1.11 12.35
C ILE A 176 7.92 1.71 13.19
N LEU A 177 6.69 1.25 12.97
CA LEU A 177 5.50 1.65 13.72
C LEU A 177 5.16 0.57 14.75
N LYS A 178 4.92 0.92 16.02
CA LYS A 178 4.28 0.00 16.98
C LYS A 178 2.79 0.28 17.06
N LYS A 179 1.96 -0.74 16.85
CA LYS A 179 0.49 -0.65 16.81
C LYS A 179 -0.11 -1.90 17.47
N GLY A 180 -0.82 -1.69 18.58
CA GLY A 180 -1.24 -2.80 19.46
C GLY A 180 -0.01 -3.50 20.02
N ASP A 181 -0.03 -4.84 20.01
CA ASP A 181 1.13 -5.66 20.37
C ASP A 181 2.14 -5.84 19.21
N HIS A 182 1.72 -5.59 17.96
CA HIS A 182 2.53 -5.76 16.76
C HIS A 182 3.40 -4.55 16.40
N ARG A 183 4.44 -4.81 15.61
CA ARG A 183 5.35 -3.83 15.03
C ARG A 183 5.43 -4.01 13.51
N PHE A 184 5.26 -2.91 12.80
CA PHE A 184 5.20 -2.85 11.34
C PHE A 184 6.45 -2.16 10.81
N GLY A 185 7.18 -2.85 9.93
CA GLY A 185 8.34 -2.31 9.21
C GLY A 185 7.89 -1.84 7.83
N VAL A 186 7.63 -0.54 7.69
CA VAL A 186 7.10 0.05 6.46
C VAL A 186 8.25 0.65 5.66
N PHE A 187 8.42 0.26 4.40
CA PHE A 187 9.41 0.87 3.50
C PHE A 187 8.83 1.09 2.10
N SER A 188 9.45 1.95 1.30
CA SER A 188 9.03 2.16 -0.09
C SER A 188 10.09 1.82 -1.12
N VAL A 189 9.59 1.39 -2.29
CA VAL A 189 10.40 0.96 -3.42
C VAL A 189 9.91 1.70 -4.67
N THR A 190 10.58 2.80 -4.99
CA THR A 190 10.18 3.76 -6.05
C THR A 190 10.82 3.47 -7.42
N GLY A 191 11.37 2.27 -7.62
CA GLY A 191 12.16 1.90 -8.78
C GLY A 191 12.91 0.59 -8.56
N PRO A 192 13.47 -0.04 -9.62
CA PRO A 192 14.11 -1.35 -9.53
C PRO A 192 15.26 -1.40 -8.51
N MET A 193 15.09 -2.20 -7.46
CA MET A 193 16.14 -2.48 -6.49
C MET A 193 16.85 -3.79 -6.79
N THR A 194 18.12 -3.90 -6.40
CA THR A 194 18.81 -5.20 -6.42
C THR A 194 18.24 -6.11 -5.31
N PRO A 195 18.15 -7.43 -5.50
CA PRO A 195 17.71 -8.36 -4.45
C PRO A 195 18.54 -8.25 -3.16
N TYR A 196 19.82 -7.84 -3.26
CA TYR A 196 20.69 -7.58 -2.11
C TYR A 196 20.26 -6.34 -1.30
N ALA A 197 19.72 -5.31 -1.94
CA ALA A 197 19.19 -4.13 -1.26
C ALA A 197 17.89 -4.45 -0.52
N LEU A 198 16.95 -5.14 -1.18
CA LEU A 198 15.70 -5.61 -0.56
C LEU A 198 15.99 -6.54 0.63
N LYS A 199 16.89 -7.52 0.45
CA LYS A 199 17.31 -8.42 1.53
C LYS A 199 17.90 -7.66 2.73
N LYS A 200 18.65 -6.58 2.51
CA LYS A 200 19.16 -5.73 3.59
C LYS A 200 18.07 -4.97 4.35
N GLN A 201 17.02 -4.54 3.65
CA GLN A 201 15.88 -3.87 4.28
C GLN A 201 15.07 -4.85 5.15
N VAL A 202 14.88 -6.08 4.66
CA VAL A 202 14.30 -7.19 5.44
C VAL A 202 15.18 -7.53 6.65
N GLU A 203 16.48 -7.75 6.47
CA GLU A 203 17.45 -8.02 7.56
C GLU A 203 17.44 -6.93 8.64
N TYR A 204 17.26 -5.65 8.26
CA TYR A 204 17.12 -4.54 9.20
C TYR A 204 15.85 -4.67 10.05
N PHE A 205 14.71 -4.95 9.44
CA PHE A 205 13.44 -5.11 10.15
C PHE A 205 13.41 -6.38 11.02
N GLU A 206 13.96 -7.50 10.53
CA GLU A 206 14.18 -8.74 11.30
C GLU A 206 15.04 -8.48 12.55
N LEU A 207 16.22 -7.86 12.38
CA LEU A 207 17.13 -7.50 13.48
C LEU A 207 16.43 -6.62 14.52
N HIS A 208 15.60 -5.68 14.06
CA HIS A 208 14.84 -4.80 14.93
C HIS A 208 13.59 -5.45 15.54
N LYS A 209 13.24 -6.70 15.22
CA LYS A 209 12.03 -7.42 15.65
C LYS A 209 10.73 -6.72 15.23
N VAL A 210 10.60 -6.48 13.94
CA VAL A 210 9.31 -6.25 13.28
C VAL A 210 8.54 -7.56 13.21
N ASP A 211 7.21 -7.49 13.32
CA ASP A 211 6.30 -8.64 13.25
C ASP A 211 5.62 -8.75 11.86
N PHE A 212 5.51 -7.65 11.12
CA PHE A 212 5.06 -7.59 9.72
C PHE A 212 5.82 -6.53 8.90
N ILE A 213 6.39 -6.93 7.76
CA ILE A 213 7.12 -6.06 6.83
C ILE A 213 6.19 -5.67 5.66
N VAL A 214 6.00 -4.37 5.49
CA VAL A 214 5.11 -3.76 4.48
C VAL A 214 5.95 -2.96 3.48
N ALA A 215 5.95 -3.37 2.21
CA ALA A 215 6.49 -2.60 1.12
C ALA A 215 5.38 -1.78 0.44
N VAL A 216 5.65 -0.51 0.13
CA VAL A 216 4.79 0.33 -0.72
C VAL A 216 5.56 0.66 -2.00
N THR A 217 5.03 0.31 -3.16
CA THR A 217 5.74 0.42 -4.44
C THR A 217 4.83 0.93 -5.54
N ALA A 218 5.43 1.39 -6.64
CA ALA A 218 4.68 1.78 -7.83
C ALA A 218 4.49 0.64 -8.84
N ASP A 219 5.28 -0.44 -8.74
CA ASP A 219 5.30 -1.57 -9.67
C ASP A 219 5.73 -2.81 -8.87
N LYS A 220 4.92 -3.88 -8.90
CA LYS A 220 5.18 -5.07 -8.07
C LYS A 220 6.46 -5.81 -8.45
N ALA A 221 6.91 -5.70 -9.70
CA ALA A 221 8.16 -6.32 -10.18
C ALA A 221 9.41 -5.70 -9.52
N TYR A 222 9.31 -4.53 -8.86
CA TYR A 222 10.41 -3.98 -8.08
C TYR A 222 10.65 -4.72 -6.74
N VAL A 223 9.69 -5.54 -6.29
CA VAL A 223 9.77 -6.35 -5.06
C VAL A 223 9.51 -7.85 -5.27
N GLU A 224 9.13 -8.26 -6.48
CA GLU A 224 8.93 -9.66 -6.84
C GLU A 224 10.18 -10.52 -6.55
N GLY A 225 9.95 -11.71 -5.96
CA GLY A 225 11.03 -12.62 -5.56
C GLY A 225 11.82 -12.22 -4.31
N ALA A 226 11.48 -11.09 -3.64
CA ALA A 226 12.09 -10.72 -2.37
C ALA A 226 11.41 -11.44 -1.19
N SER A 227 12.09 -12.46 -0.64
CA SER A 227 11.62 -13.20 0.54
C SER A 227 11.65 -12.34 1.81
N GLY A 228 10.65 -12.50 2.68
CA GLY A 228 10.57 -11.78 3.97
C GLY A 228 9.91 -10.40 3.88
N ILE A 229 9.17 -10.12 2.81
CA ILE A 229 8.14 -9.08 2.79
C ILE A 229 6.80 -9.78 3.01
N ASP A 230 6.03 -9.38 4.02
CA ASP A 230 4.73 -9.98 4.33
C ASP A 230 3.60 -9.37 3.48
N ILE A 231 3.70 -8.06 3.19
CA ILE A 231 2.67 -7.27 2.54
C ILE A 231 3.29 -6.34 1.50
N VAL A 232 2.72 -6.28 0.30
CA VAL A 232 3.06 -5.33 -0.77
C VAL A 232 1.81 -4.56 -1.16
N ILE A 233 1.88 -3.23 -1.12
CA ILE A 233 0.87 -2.32 -1.65
C ILE A 233 1.43 -1.70 -2.94
N SER A 234 0.80 -1.97 -4.09
CA SER A 234 1.07 -1.21 -5.31
C SER A 234 0.28 0.11 -5.28
N THR A 235 0.86 1.20 -5.77
CA THR A 235 0.15 2.48 -5.97
C THR A 235 -0.42 2.63 -7.39
N GLN A 236 -0.12 1.70 -8.29
CA GLN A 236 -0.71 1.58 -9.63
C GLN A 236 -1.58 0.32 -9.71
N ASP A 237 -2.49 0.28 -10.68
CA ASP A 237 -3.21 -0.94 -11.05
C ASP A 237 -2.23 -1.91 -11.73
N GLU A 238 -2.15 -3.12 -11.20
CA GLU A 238 -1.26 -4.19 -11.62
C GLU A 238 -2.05 -5.45 -12.03
N ASP A 239 -3.33 -5.31 -12.41
CA ASP A 239 -4.28 -6.42 -12.65
C ASP A 239 -4.45 -7.36 -11.43
N LEU A 240 -4.19 -6.90 -10.19
CA LEU A 240 -4.35 -7.76 -9.01
C LEU A 240 -5.82 -7.95 -8.61
N PHE A 241 -6.09 -9.05 -7.90
CA PHE A 241 -7.42 -9.28 -7.35
C PHE A 241 -7.75 -8.23 -6.27
N VAL A 242 -8.96 -7.66 -6.33
CA VAL A 242 -9.40 -6.52 -5.48
C VAL A 242 -9.35 -6.80 -3.95
N MET A 243 -9.34 -8.07 -3.54
CA MET A 243 -9.20 -8.49 -2.12
C MET A 243 -7.75 -8.87 -1.76
N GLY A 244 -6.80 -8.61 -2.66
CA GLY A 244 -5.41 -9.07 -2.65
C GLY A 244 -5.23 -10.54 -3.07
N GLU A 245 -3.97 -10.89 -3.38
CA GLU A 245 -3.52 -12.25 -3.67
C GLU A 245 -2.29 -12.60 -2.82
N THR A 246 -2.05 -13.88 -2.51
CA THR A 246 -0.86 -14.33 -1.78
C THR A 246 0.04 -15.15 -2.68
N ILE A 247 1.23 -14.63 -2.99
CA ILE A 247 2.21 -15.23 -3.90
C ILE A 247 3.50 -15.49 -3.10
N ASP A 248 3.95 -16.76 -3.08
CA ASP A 248 5.15 -17.23 -2.35
C ASP A 248 5.25 -16.83 -0.85
N GLY A 249 4.11 -16.50 -0.24
CA GLY A 249 3.98 -16.10 1.17
C GLY A 249 3.79 -14.59 1.38
N THR A 250 4.03 -13.77 0.36
CA THR A 250 3.80 -12.32 0.38
C THR A 250 2.37 -12.02 -0.08
N PHE A 251 1.66 -11.16 0.67
CA PHE A 251 0.33 -10.67 0.32
C PHE A 251 0.43 -9.40 -0.53
N TYR A 252 0.02 -9.46 -1.80
CA TYR A 252 0.01 -8.34 -2.74
C TYR A 252 -1.40 -7.75 -2.87
N VAL A 253 -1.52 -6.43 -2.91
CA VAL A 253 -2.77 -5.72 -3.19
C VAL A 253 -2.51 -4.38 -3.88
N ASP A 254 -3.40 -3.98 -4.79
CA ASP A 254 -3.34 -2.68 -5.45
C ASP A 254 -4.08 -1.60 -4.64
N ALA A 255 -3.62 -0.36 -4.77
CA ALA A 255 -4.35 0.79 -4.25
C ALA A 255 -5.60 1.03 -5.11
N PRO A 256 -6.80 1.18 -4.50
CA PRO A 256 -8.02 1.39 -5.28
C PRO A 256 -8.03 2.76 -5.97
N GLU A 257 -9.06 3.03 -6.76
CA GLU A 257 -9.25 4.34 -7.41
C GLU A 257 -9.20 5.52 -6.44
N ILE A 258 -8.68 6.65 -6.91
CA ILE A 258 -8.72 7.94 -6.20
C ILE A 258 -10.15 8.27 -5.74
N GLY A 259 -10.33 8.46 -4.43
CA GLY A 259 -11.63 8.73 -3.78
C GLY A 259 -12.24 7.52 -3.07
N LYS A 260 -11.68 6.32 -3.26
CA LYS A 260 -11.92 5.12 -2.44
C LYS A 260 -10.81 4.98 -1.39
N VAL A 261 -11.03 4.14 -0.37
CA VAL A 261 -10.03 3.84 0.67
C VAL A 261 -9.69 2.34 0.65
N GLY A 262 -8.40 2.03 0.54
CA GLY A 262 -7.91 0.67 0.73
C GLY A 262 -7.78 0.35 2.22
N THR A 263 -8.13 -0.88 2.61
CA THR A 263 -7.86 -1.41 3.94
C THR A 263 -7.20 -2.78 3.85
N ILE A 264 -6.14 -3.00 4.60
CA ILE A 264 -5.63 -4.33 4.94
C ILE A 264 -5.99 -4.65 6.39
N LEU A 265 -6.60 -5.81 6.60
CA LEU A 265 -7.00 -6.36 7.88
C LEU A 265 -6.10 -7.54 8.25
N ILE A 266 -5.52 -7.47 9.44
CA ILE A 266 -4.68 -8.51 10.03
C ILE A 266 -5.41 -9.06 11.25
N SER A 267 -5.77 -10.34 11.19
CA SER A 267 -6.48 -11.04 12.26
C SER A 267 -5.58 -11.40 13.44
N PRO A 268 -6.14 -11.69 14.64
CA PRO A 268 -5.38 -12.22 15.78
C PRO A 268 -4.63 -13.55 15.51
N SER A 269 -4.96 -14.23 14.41
CA SER A 269 -4.30 -15.44 13.91
C SER A 269 -3.19 -15.14 12.88
N ASN A 270 -2.79 -13.86 12.74
CA ASN A 270 -1.80 -13.34 11.78
C ASN A 270 -2.12 -13.61 10.29
N VAL A 271 -3.38 -13.92 9.95
CA VAL A 271 -3.83 -13.97 8.56
C VAL A 271 -4.18 -12.55 8.08
N VAL A 272 -3.61 -12.18 6.94
CA VAL A 272 -3.81 -10.92 6.22
C VAL A 272 -4.96 -11.06 5.21
N SER A 273 -5.71 -9.98 4.98
CA SER A 273 -6.74 -9.86 3.94
C SER A 273 -6.92 -8.39 3.57
N ALA A 274 -7.41 -8.07 2.37
CA ALA A 274 -7.71 -6.69 1.98
C ALA A 274 -9.18 -6.49 1.60
N LYS A 275 -9.60 -5.23 1.65
CA LYS A 275 -10.94 -4.75 1.30
C LYS A 275 -10.87 -3.29 0.84
N VAL A 276 -11.66 -2.94 -0.17
CA VAL A 276 -11.90 -1.55 -0.59
C VAL A 276 -13.15 -1.02 0.11
N ILE A 277 -13.08 0.23 0.60
CA ILE A 277 -14.21 0.98 1.14
C ILE A 277 -14.59 2.07 0.13
N GLU A 278 -15.75 1.87 -0.48
CA GLU A 278 -16.39 2.81 -1.42
C GLU A 278 -17.48 3.65 -0.73
N GLU A 279 -18.05 3.12 0.36
CA GLU A 279 -19.17 3.72 1.09
C GLU A 279 -19.03 3.48 2.61
N LEU A 280 -19.52 4.41 3.43
CA LEU A 280 -19.68 4.34 4.89
C LEU A 280 -21.04 4.91 5.31
#